data_AF-A0AAN7U7W5-F1
#
_entry.id   AF-A0AAN7U7W5-F1
#
_cell.length_a   1.000
_cell.length_b   1.000
_cell.length_c   1.000
_cell.angle_alpha   90.00
_cell.angle_beta   90.00
_cell.angle_gamma   90.00
#
_symmetry.space_group_name_H-M   'P 1'
#
loop_
_entity.id
_entity.type
_entity.pdbx_description
1 polymer ?
#
loop_
_entity_poly.entity_id
_entity_poly.type
_entity_poly.pdbx_seq_one_letter_code
_entity_poly.pdbx_strand_id
1 'polypeptide(L)'
;MVFHRILGYLTPKMGNKNYYKGRGVRSTGHASSINRWIMDPKKALTIHVPANFHSDTPSELKPYVSRHCFPLTKEEVNAKKDEKKQRRLNTLMATQKK
;
A
#
# COMPACT_ATOMS: atom_id res chain seq x y z
N MET A 1 -2.81 6.21 -38.92
CA MET A 1 -2.51 5.55 -37.62
C MET A 1 -3.00 4.10 -37.63
N VAL A 2 -2.33 3.18 -38.34
CA VAL A 2 -2.87 1.81 -38.54
C VAL A 2 -1.93 0.70 -38.02
N PHE A 3 -0.66 1.00 -37.69
CA PHE A 3 0.30 -0.03 -37.27
C PHE A 3 0.30 -0.40 -35.78
N HIS A 4 -0.48 0.28 -34.92
CA HIS A 4 -0.50 0.01 -33.47
C HIS A 4 -1.21 -1.30 -33.07
N ARG A 5 -1.96 -1.94 -33.97
CA ARG A 5 -2.81 -3.11 -33.64
C ARG A 5 -2.24 -4.48 -34.01
N ILE A 6 -1.19 -4.55 -34.85
CA ILE A 6 -0.69 -5.83 -35.40
C ILE A 6 0.62 -6.26 -34.71
N LEU A 7 1.47 -5.32 -34.32
CA LEU A 7 2.71 -5.58 -33.59
C LEU A 7 2.54 -5.01 -32.18
N GLY A 8 2.55 -5.88 -31.17
CA GLY A 8 2.48 -5.46 -29.77
C GLY A 8 3.52 -4.38 -29.44
N TYR A 9 3.28 -3.59 -28.39
CA TYR A 9 4.20 -2.52 -27.97
C TYR A 9 5.65 -3.01 -27.92
N LEU A 10 6.56 -2.27 -28.56
CA LEU A 10 7.98 -2.63 -28.61
C LEU A 10 8.53 -2.74 -27.18
N THR A 11 9.07 -3.91 -26.85
CA THR A 11 9.68 -4.20 -25.55
C THR A 11 11.18 -3.95 -25.63
N PRO A 12 11.89 -3.71 -24.51
CA PRO A 12 13.34 -3.53 -24.51
C PRO A 12 14.13 -4.74 -25.05
N LYS A 13 13.47 -5.88 -25.33
CA LYS A 13 14.08 -7.08 -25.93
C LYS A 13 14.05 -7.10 -27.47
N MET A 14 13.32 -6.18 -28.10
CA MET A 14 13.02 -6.21 -29.54
C MET A 14 13.74 -5.12 -30.34
N GLY A 15 14.36 -4.15 -29.66
CA GLY A 15 15.08 -3.05 -30.30
C GLY A 15 16.57 -3.30 -30.43
N ASN A 16 17.28 -2.36 -31.04
CA ASN A 16 18.75 -2.38 -31.10
C ASN A 16 19.37 -2.03 -29.74
N LYS A 17 20.71 -2.02 -29.65
CA LYS A 17 21.46 -1.73 -28.41
C LYS A 17 21.12 -0.38 -27.76
N ASN A 18 20.61 0.59 -28.53
CA ASN A 18 20.26 1.94 -28.05
C ASN A 18 18.81 2.03 -27.56
N TYR A 19 18.00 0.98 -27.75
CA TYR A 19 16.61 0.96 -27.33
C TYR A 19 16.46 0.37 -25.93
N TYR A 20 16.53 1.24 -24.91
CA TYR A 20 16.34 0.86 -23.51
C TYR A 20 15.11 1.56 -22.91
N LYS A 21 13.96 0.86 -22.91
CA LYS A 21 12.66 1.40 -22.45
C LYS A 21 12.27 1.00 -21.01
N GLY A 22 12.97 0.04 -20.42
CA GLY A 22 12.64 -0.49 -19.08
C GLY A 22 11.31 -1.27 -19.03
N ARG A 23 10.78 -1.50 -17.82
CA ARG A 23 9.62 -2.38 -17.55
C ARG A 23 8.52 -1.71 -16.70
N GLY A 24 8.47 -0.38 -16.64
CA GLY A 24 7.46 0.36 -15.88
C GLY A 24 7.73 0.47 -14.37
N VAL A 25 8.94 0.16 -13.92
CA VAL A 25 9.38 0.40 -12.54
C VAL A 25 9.52 1.90 -12.30
N ARG A 26 8.98 2.41 -11.19
CA ARG A 26 9.12 3.82 -10.79
C ARG A 26 10.55 4.11 -10.35
N SER A 27 11.08 5.29 -10.70
CA SER A 27 12.44 5.67 -10.34
C SER A 27 12.59 5.87 -8.82
N THR A 28 13.60 5.23 -8.24
CA THR A 28 14.01 5.37 -6.84
C THR A 28 15.06 6.46 -6.64
N GLY A 29 15.50 7.12 -7.70
CA GLY A 29 16.66 8.00 -7.69
C GLY A 29 16.85 8.80 -8.97
N HIS A 30 18.09 9.16 -9.25
CA HIS A 30 18.49 9.86 -10.46
C HIS A 30 19.93 9.50 -10.88
N ALA A 31 20.23 9.68 -12.17
CA ALA A 31 21.59 9.53 -12.68
C ALA A 31 22.37 10.83 -12.47
N SER A 32 23.61 10.71 -12.00
CA SER A 32 24.56 11.82 -11.90
C SER A 32 25.26 12.10 -13.22
N SER A 33 25.93 13.25 -13.32
CA SER A 33 26.74 13.65 -14.50
C SER A 33 27.90 12.69 -14.79
N ILE A 34 28.37 11.95 -13.79
CA ILE A 34 29.42 10.93 -13.92
C ILE A 34 28.86 9.53 -14.18
N ASN A 35 27.61 9.42 -14.65
CA ASN A 35 26.92 8.16 -14.91
C ASN A 35 26.83 7.21 -13.70
N ARG A 36 26.89 7.74 -12.48
CA ARG A 36 26.58 6.97 -11.26
C ARG A 36 25.12 7.17 -10.86
N TRP A 37 24.46 6.10 -10.44
CA TRP A 37 23.10 6.18 -9.91
C TRP A 37 23.11 6.63 -8.44
N ILE A 38 22.33 7.66 -8.12
CA ILE A 38 22.15 8.16 -6.74
C ILE A 38 20.74 7.77 -6.29
N MET A 39 20.66 7.07 -5.15
CA MET A 39 19.41 6.65 -4.54
C MET A 39 18.84 7.75 -3.63
N ASP A 40 17.57 8.10 -3.81
CA ASP A 40 16.88 9.08 -2.97
C ASP A 40 16.05 8.34 -1.90
N PRO A 41 16.41 8.38 -0.60
CA PRO A 41 15.69 7.65 0.44
C PRO A 41 14.20 8.03 0.53
N LYS A 42 13.87 9.28 0.20
CA LYS A 42 12.49 9.79 0.19
C LYS A 42 11.60 9.18 -0.90
N LYS A 43 12.18 8.63 -1.97
CA LYS A 43 11.45 7.97 -3.05
C LYS A 43 11.24 6.48 -2.77
N ALA A 44 11.88 5.95 -1.72
CA ALA A 44 11.66 4.57 -1.31
C ALA A 44 10.25 4.42 -0.71
N LEU A 45 9.61 3.30 -1.03
CA LEU A 45 8.32 2.96 -0.46
C LEU A 45 8.52 2.48 0.99
N THR A 46 8.06 3.26 1.96
CA THR A 46 7.99 2.83 3.35
C THR A 46 6.68 2.08 3.59
N ILE A 47 6.76 0.80 3.93
CA ILE A 47 5.60 -0.02 4.26
C ILE A 47 5.47 -0.06 5.78
N HIS A 48 4.39 0.50 6.32
CA HIS A 48 4.11 0.45 7.75
C HIS A 48 3.46 -0.87 8.12
N VAL A 49 4.28 -1.78 8.65
CA VAL A 49 3.82 -3.06 9.18
C VAL A 49 3.49 -2.90 10.67
N PRO A 50 2.29 -3.28 11.12
CA PRO A 50 1.93 -3.18 12.53
C PRO A 50 2.76 -4.17 13.38
N ALA A 51 3.04 -3.80 14.62
CA ALA A 51 3.94 -4.57 15.50
C ALA A 51 3.48 -6.03 15.76
N ASN A 52 2.18 -6.29 15.69
CA ASN A 52 1.59 -7.62 15.87
C ASN A 52 1.59 -8.49 14.60
N PHE A 53 2.24 -8.06 13.51
CA PHE A 53 2.31 -8.85 12.27
C PHE A 53 3.08 -10.17 12.43
N HIS A 54 4.02 -10.24 13.38
CA HIS A 54 4.82 -11.44 13.66
C HIS A 54 4.13 -12.46 14.58
N SER A 55 2.98 -12.14 15.17
CA SER A 55 2.21 -13.13 15.94
C SER A 55 1.39 -14.01 15.02
N ASP A 56 1.27 -15.31 15.31
CA ASP A 56 0.46 -16.27 14.53
C ASP A 56 -1.02 -15.85 14.37
N THR A 57 -1.49 -14.94 15.22
CA THR A 57 -2.78 -14.26 15.09
C THR A 57 -2.63 -12.76 15.25
N PRO A 58 -2.22 -12.03 14.19
CA PRO A 58 -2.23 -10.57 14.20
C PRO A 58 -3.66 -10.13 14.45
N SER A 59 -3.94 -9.60 15.64
CA SER A 59 -5.26 -9.13 16.10
C SER A 59 -6.33 -10.18 16.44
N GLU A 60 -6.01 -11.46 16.60
CA GLU A 60 -6.99 -12.57 16.80
C GLU A 60 -7.99 -12.76 15.64
N LEU A 61 -8.04 -11.81 14.69
CA LEU A 61 -8.88 -11.84 13.52
C LEU A 61 -8.26 -12.73 12.43
N LYS A 62 -9.10 -13.59 11.86
CA LYS A 62 -8.78 -14.39 10.67
C LYS A 62 -9.25 -13.64 9.42
N PRO A 63 -8.68 -13.93 8.23
CA PRO A 63 -9.14 -13.34 6.96
C PRO A 63 -10.59 -13.70 6.60
N TYR A 64 -11.14 -14.74 7.22
CA TYR A 64 -12.51 -15.20 7.01
C TYR A 64 -13.31 -15.21 8.31
N VAL A 65 -14.61 -14.98 8.17
CA VAL A 65 -15.59 -15.01 9.27
C VAL A 65 -16.28 -16.38 9.30
N SER A 66 -16.75 -16.80 10.48
CA SER A 66 -17.52 -18.03 10.61
C SER A 66 -18.87 -17.94 9.86
N ARG A 67 -19.34 -19.05 9.32
CA ARG A 67 -20.66 -19.14 8.66
C ARG A 67 -21.83 -18.94 9.61
N HIS A 68 -21.61 -19.16 10.91
CA HIS A 68 -22.63 -19.07 11.96
C HIS A 68 -22.63 -17.72 12.68
N CYS A 69 -22.03 -16.68 12.09
CA CYS A 69 -22.08 -15.34 12.63
C CYS A 69 -23.50 -14.76 12.46
N PHE A 70 -24.12 -14.35 13.57
CA PHE A 70 -25.44 -13.71 13.53
C PHE A 70 -25.32 -12.25 13.07
N PRO A 71 -26.24 -11.76 12.21
CA PRO A 71 -26.26 -10.35 11.84
C PRO A 71 -26.57 -9.50 13.06
N LEU A 72 -25.80 -8.43 13.25
CA LEU A 72 -26.05 -7.46 14.31
C LEU A 72 -27.31 -6.64 14.02
N THR A 73 -28.03 -6.26 15.06
CA THR A 73 -29.17 -5.34 14.93
C THR A 73 -28.69 -3.90 14.68
N LYS A 74 -29.56 -3.04 14.13
CA LYS A 74 -29.21 -1.63 13.86
C LYS A 74 -28.80 -0.87 15.12
N GLU A 75 -29.45 -1.17 16.24
CA GLU A 75 -29.18 -0.55 17.54
C GLU A 75 -27.78 -0.91 18.04
N GLU A 76 -27.40 -2.18 17.96
CA GLU A 76 -26.05 -2.66 18.31
C GLU A 76 -24.97 -2.04 17.43
N VAL A 77 -25.23 -1.88 16.13
CA VAL A 77 -24.29 -1.24 15.20
C VAL A 77 -24.08 0.23 15.56
N ASN A 78 -25.15 0.95 15.90
CA ASN A 78 -25.06 2.35 16.32
C ASN A 78 -24.30 2.49 17.64
N ALA A 79 -24.60 1.66 18.64
CA ALA A 79 -23.90 1.66 19.92
C ALA A 79 -22.38 1.44 19.76
N LYS A 80 -21.98 0.43 18.97
CA LYS A 80 -20.55 0.16 18.68
C LYS A 80 -19.87 1.32 17.93
N LYS A 81 -20.61 2.01 17.06
CA LYS A 81 -20.10 3.17 16.33
C LYS A 81 -19.83 4.35 17.27
N ASP A 82 -20.75 4.61 18.20
CA ASP A 82 -20.61 5.67 19.19
C ASP A 82 -19.48 5.39 20.17
N GLU A 83 -19.36 4.14 20.65
CA GLU A 83 -18.24 3.70 21.48
C GLU A 83 -16.88 3.92 20.76
N LYS A 84 -16.79 3.55 19.48
CA LYS A 84 -15.58 3.76 18.67
C LYS A 84 -15.24 5.25 18.52
N LYS A 85 -16.26 6.11 18.36
CA LYS A 85 -16.09 7.57 18.28
C LYS A 85 -15.57 8.12 19.60
N GLN A 86 -16.14 7.69 20.72
CA GLN A 86 -15.73 8.11 22.05
C GLN A 86 -14.29 7.68 22.35
N ARG A 87 -13.91 6.45 22.01
CA ARG A 87 -12.53 5.96 22.18
C ARG A 87 -11.52 6.84 21.46
N ARG A 88 -11.80 7.21 20.20
CA ARG A 88 -10.94 8.10 19.41
C ARG A 88 -10.79 9.49 20.05
N LEU A 89 -11.90 10.05 20.55
CA LEU A 89 -11.90 11.35 21.19
C LEU A 89 -11.08 11.33 22.49
N ASN A 90 -11.23 10.27 23.29
CA ASN A 90 -10.42 10.07 24.49
C ASN A 90 -8.93 9.94 24.17
N THR A 91 -8.56 9.21 23.11
CA THR A 91 -7.16 9.09 22.68
C THR A 91 -6.61 10.46 22.27
N LEU A 92 -7.34 11.24 21.46
CA LEU A 92 -6.93 12.58 21.04
C LEU A 92 -6.71 13.52 22.23
N MET A 93 -7.65 13.53 23.19
CA MET A 93 -7.53 14.32 24.41
C MET A 93 -6.33 13.92 25.26
N ALA A 94 -5.99 12.63 25.33
CA ALA A 94 -4.81 12.14 26.03
C ALA A 94 -3.51 12.55 25.34
N THR A 95 -3.48 12.57 24.01
CA THR A 95 -2.31 13.02 23.24
C THR A 95 -2.08 14.53 23.36
N GLN A 96 -3.14 15.35 23.46
CA GLN A 96 -3.04 16.80 23.60
C GLN A 96 -2.60 17.27 25.00
N LYS A 97 -2.74 16.42 26.02
CA LYS A 97 -2.32 16.72 27.41
C LYS A 97 -0.84 16.40 27.68
N LYS A 98 -0.15 15.75 26.74
CA LYS A 98 1.30 15.51 26.76
C LYS A 98 2.01 16.54 25.92
#